data_AF-I1PRK0-F1
#
_entry.id   AF-I1PRK0-F1
#
_cell.length_a   1.000
_cell.length_b   1.000
_cell.length_c   1.000
_cell.angle_alpha   90.00
_cell.angle_beta   90.00
_cell.angle_gamma   90.00
#
_symmetry.space_group_name_H-M   'P 1'
#
loop_
_entity.id
_entity.type
_entity.pdbx_description
1 polymer ?
#
loop_
_entity_poly.entity_id
_entity_poly.type
_entity_poly.pdbx_seq_one_letter_code
_entity_poly.pdbx_strand_id
1 'polypeptide(L)' 'MERRNDGCDGGGKIKIGVCVMEKKVWCSPMEQILERLRAFGEFEIIIFGDKIILEDPIESWPLCDCLIAFYSAG' A
#
# COMPACT_ATOMS: atom_id res chain seq x y z
N MET A 1 -17.06 18.60 -13.20
CA MET A 1 -16.26 17.43 -12.77
C MET A 1 -14.81 17.90 -12.65
N GLU A 2 -14.51 18.68 -11.62
CA GLU A 2 -13.19 19.25 -11.42
C GLU A 2 -12.19 18.14 -11.10
N ARG A 3 -11.26 17.93 -12.04
CA ARG A 3 -10.03 17.19 -11.80
C ARG A 3 -9.23 18.01 -10.80
N ARG A 4 -9.38 17.70 -9.51
CA ARG A 4 -8.54 18.27 -8.46
C ARG A 4 -7.10 17.82 -8.72
N ASN A 5 -6.31 18.78 -9.19
CA ASN A 5 -4.86 18.74 -9.24
C ASN A 5 -4.39 19.67 -8.12
N ASP A 6 -4.34 19.14 -6.90
CA ASP A 6 -3.73 19.79 -5.75
C ASP A 6 -2.20 19.62 -5.88
N GLY A 7 -1.53 20.54 -6.57
CA GLY A 7 -0.07 20.59 -6.65
C GLY A 7 0.52 21.56 -5.64
N CYS A 8 1.40 21.10 -4.75
CA CYS A 8 2.30 21.98 -3.99
C CYS A 8 3.62 21.26 -3.64
N ASP A 9 4.71 21.71 -4.28
CA ASP A 9 6.14 21.63 -3.92
C ASP A 9 6.78 20.25 -3.63
N GLY A 10 7.39 19.65 -4.67
CA GLY A 10 8.19 18.40 -4.59
C GLY A 10 7.37 17.13 -4.87
N GLY A 11 7.50 16.55 -6.07
CA GLY A 11 6.69 15.43 -6.57
C GLY A 11 6.66 14.19 -5.67
N GLY A 12 5.77 14.18 -4.68
CA GLY A 12 5.56 13.08 -3.75
C GLY A 12 4.97 11.88 -4.47
N LYS A 13 5.62 10.73 -4.33
CA LYS A 13 5.13 9.46 -4.86
C LYS A 13 3.80 9.10 -4.21
N ILE A 14 2.86 8.56 -4.99
CA ILE A 14 1.55 8.11 -4.47
C ILE A 14 1.80 6.91 -3.54
N LYS A 15 1.38 7.00 -2.27
CA LYS A 15 1.58 5.94 -1.28
C LYS A 15 0.47 4.90 -1.38
N ILE A 16 0.83 3.70 -1.80
CA ILE A 16 -0.06 2.54 -1.86
C ILE A 16 0.20 1.66 -0.64
N GLY A 17 -0.77 1.61 0.25
CA GLY A 17 -0.79 0.70 1.39
C GLY A 17 -1.30 -0.68 0.98
N VAL A 18 -0.54 -1.73 1.29
CA VAL A 18 -0.93 -3.13 1.06
C VAL A 18 -1.14 -3.80 2.40
N CYS A 19 -2.40 -4.08 2.71
CA CYS A 19 -2.85 -4.65 3.97
C CYS A 19 -3.26 -6.11 3.75
N VAL A 20 -2.27 -7.01 3.79
CA VAL A 20 -2.47 -8.46 3.69
C VAL A 20 -1.53 -9.18 4.64
N MET A 21 -1.90 -10.39 5.09
CA MET A 21 -1.01 -11.21 5.90
C MET A 21 0.31 -11.48 5.16
N GLU A 22 1.44 -11.51 5.87
CA GLU A 22 2.78 -11.65 5.28
C GLU A 22 2.89 -12.86 4.33
N LYS A 23 2.21 -13.96 4.68
CA LYS A 23 2.15 -15.18 3.87
C LYS A 23 1.60 -14.95 2.45
N LYS A 24 0.80 -13.90 2.24
CA LYS A 24 0.26 -13.47 0.94
C LYS A 24 1.05 -12.34 0.28
N VAL A 25 1.71 -11.46 1.05
CA VAL A 25 2.59 -10.43 0.47
C VAL A 25 3.69 -11.06 -0.38
N TRP A 26 4.25 -12.17 0.08
CA TRP A 26 5.35 -12.87 -0.57
C TRP A 26 4.90 -13.95 -1.56
N CYS A 27 3.61 -14.04 -1.86
CA CYS A 27 3.14 -14.93 -2.91
C CYS A 27 3.59 -14.40 -4.28
N SER A 28 4.08 -15.28 -5.16
CA SER A 28 4.53 -14.95 -6.51
C SER A 28 3.61 -13.99 -7.30
N PRO A 29 2.26 -14.12 -7.29
CA PRO A 29 1.40 -13.14 -7.97
C PRO A 29 1.45 -11.73 -7.36
N MET A 30 1.55 -11.61 -6.03
CA MET A 30 1.60 -10.30 -5.36
C MET A 30 2.94 -9.63 -5.63
N GLU A 31 4.05 -10.37 -5.53
CA GLU A 31 5.40 -9.87 -5.82
C GLU A 31 5.50 -9.31 -7.25
N GLN A 32 4.95 -10.01 -8.24
CA GLN A 32 4.93 -9.55 -9.64
C GLN A 32 4.12 -8.26 -9.83
N ILE A 33 3.04 -8.07 -9.07
CA ILE A 33 2.26 -6.83 -9.10
C ILE A 33 3.06 -5.69 -8.47
N LEU A 34 3.69 -5.94 -7.32
CA LEU A 34 4.51 -4.94 -6.63
C LEU A 34 5.73 -4.54 -7.46
N GLU A 35 6.39 -5.49 -8.11
CA GLU A 35 7.54 -5.22 -8.98
C GLU A 35 7.14 -4.32 -10.16
N ARG A 36 6.00 -4.61 -10.81
CA ARG A 36 5.45 -3.74 -11.86
C ARG A 36 5.12 -2.35 -11.34
N LEU A 37 4.49 -2.23 -10.19
CA LEU A 37 4.18 -0.94 -9.57
C LEU A 37 5.44 -0.15 -9.21
N ARG A 38 6.48 -0.82 -8.69
CA ARG A 38 7.79 -0.21 -8.42
C ARG A 38 8.49 0.25 -9.70
N ALA A 39 8.33 -0.49 -10.80
CA ALA A 39 8.93 -0.16 -12.08
C ALA A 39 8.39 1.16 -12.68
N PHE A 40 7.16 1.57 -12.35
CA PHE A 40 6.65 2.90 -12.74
C PHE A 40 7.37 4.05 -12.01
N GLY A 41 7.96 3.80 -10.83
CA GLY A 41 8.77 4.79 -10.09
C GLY A 41 7.98 5.93 -9.43
N GLU A 42 6.70 6.08 -9.75
CA GLU A 42 5.78 7.10 -9.25
C GLU A 42 5.02 6.68 -7.96
N PHE A 43 5.10 5.41 -7.58
CA PHE A 43 4.39 4.85 -6.44
C PHE A 43 5.34 4.43 -5.32
N GLU A 44 4.93 4.69 -4.08
CA GLU A 44 5.59 4.21 -2.87
C GLU A 44 4.73 3.12 -2.23
N ILE A 45 5.25 1.91 -2.06
CA ILE A 45 4.49 0.78 -1.52
C ILE A 45 4.81 0.62 -0.05
N ILE A 46 3.77 0.66 0.79
CA ILE A 46 3.84 0.45 2.22
C ILE A 46 3.13 -0.86 2.54
N ILE A 47 3.85 -1.83 3.10
CA ILE A 47 3.29 -3.13 3.48
C ILE A 47 2.93 -3.09 4.96
N PHE A 48 1.68 -3.42 5.27
CA PHE A 48 1.18 -3.49 6.63
C PHE A 48 1.51 -4.89 7.13
N GLY A 49 2.38 -4.99 8.14
CA GLY A 49 2.71 -6.28 8.76
C GLY A 49 1.52 -6.87 9.50
N ASP A 50 1.54 -8.18 9.73
CA ASP A 50 0.51 -8.91 10.48
C ASP A 50 0.30 -8.32 11.87
N LYS A 51 1.38 -7.95 12.57
CA LYS A 51 1.33 -7.26 13.85
C LYS A 51 0.52 -5.97 13.79
N ILE A 52 0.73 -5.14 12.76
CA ILE A 52 0.01 -3.86 12.63
C ILE A 52 -1.48 -4.12 12.38
N ILE A 53 -1.79 -5.13 11.57
CA ILE A 53 -3.17 -5.46 11.18
C ILE A 53 -3.95 -6.09 12.34
N LEU A 54 -3.29 -6.92 13.15
CA LEU A 54 -3.92 -7.74 14.18
C LEU A 54 -3.83 -7.16 15.59
N GLU A 55 -2.73 -6.47 15.92
CA GLU A 55 -2.42 -6.03 17.29
C GLU A 55 -2.51 -4.50 17.46
N ASP A 56 -2.15 -3.72 16.44
CA ASP A 56 -2.11 -2.25 16.54
C ASP A 56 -3.44 -1.58 16.13
N PRO A 57 -3.88 -0.51 16.82
CA PRO A 57 -5.09 0.23 16.47
C PRO A 57 -4.93 1.01 15.15
N ILE A 58 -6.04 1.26 14.45
CA ILE A 58 -6.07 1.94 13.14
C ILE A 58 -5.38 3.31 13.11
N GLU A 59 -5.37 4.02 14.24
CA GLU A 59 -4.74 5.33 14.37
C GLU A 59 -3.21 5.26 14.28
N SER A 60 -2.64 4.09 14.59
CA SER A 60 -1.21 3.84 14.51
C SER A 60 -0.77 3.29 13.14
N TRP A 61 -1.72 3.07 12.23
CA TRP A 61 -1.41 2.53 10.91
C TRP A 61 -0.73 3.58 10.02
N PRO A 62 0.17 3.17 9.12
CA PRO A 62 0.83 4.10 8.23
C PRO A 62 -0.17 4.75 7.27
N LEU A 63 0.01 6.05 7.02
CA LEU A 63 -0.82 6.82 6.09
C LEU A 63 -0.50 6.46 4.64
N CYS A 64 -1.53 6.13 3.88
CA CYS A 64 -1.47 5.82 2.45
C CYS A 64 -2.59 6.53 1.68
N ASP A 65 -2.32 6.89 0.41
CA ASP A 65 -3.28 7.50 -0.51
C ASP A 65 -4.26 6.47 -1.09
N CYS A 66 -3.78 5.25 -1.32
CA CYS A 66 -4.57 4.12 -1.80
C CYS A 66 -4.34 2.90 -0.90
N LEU A 67 -5.40 2.17 -0.55
CA LEU A 67 -5.31 0.94 0.25
C LEU A 67 -5.75 -0.28 -0.59
N ILE A 68 -4.87 -1.27 -0.67
CA ILE A 68 -5.11 -2.59 -1.26
C ILE A 68 -5.16 -3.59 -0.10
N ALA A 69 -6.36 -4.05 0.25
CA ALA A 69 -6.57 -5.00 1.33
C ALA A 69 -7.36 -6.21 0.84
N PHE A 70 -6.92 -7.40 1.22
CA PHE A 70 -7.63 -8.65 0.94
C PHE A 70 -7.74 -9.48 2.21
N TYR A 71 -8.97 -9.72 2.64
CA TYR A 71 -9.22 -10.68 3.71
C TYR A 71 -8.86 -12.09 3.25
N SER A 72 -8.19 -12.83 4.13
CA SER A 72 -8.01 -14.27 3.99
C SER A 72 -8.29 -14.90 5.34
N ALA A 73 -9.17 -15.90 5.37
CA ALA A 73 -8.99 -16.97 6.32
C ALA A 73 -7.64 -17.61 5.99
N GLY A 74 -6.75 -17.78 6.98
CA GLY A 74 -5.44 -18.40 6.77
C GLY A 74 -5.51 -19.79 6.14
#